data_AF-A0A2J6HW39-F1
#
_entry.id   AF-A0A2J6HW39-F1
#
_cell.length_a   1.000
_cell.length_b   1.000
_cell.length_c   1.000
_cell.angle_alpha   90.00
_cell.angle_beta   90.00
_cell.angle_gamma   90.00
#
_symmetry.space_group_name_H-M   'P 1'
#
loop_
_entity.id
_entity.type
_entity.pdbx_description
1 polymer ?
#
loop_
_entity_poly.entity_id
_entity_poly.type
_entity_poly.pdbx_seq_one_letter_code
_entity_poly.pdbx_strand_id
1 'polypeptide(L)'
;MVLISCRQDQKELITQKIQYDVLIKSPDADYDWWIQNLPGPQRENLVNIILDGALSGKYPSYDYFNNPISAYDVSKILSDTSVLTLMAKEPPYEYYDTTIVYRIQRDDILKIRFLEEWKTDKNKLTFEKRVLGIAPVARRIDPMGIERWQPLFWIYTDDNFIQSLKK
;
A
#
# COMPACT_ATOMS: atom_id res chain seq x y z
N MET A 1 -41.96 29.98 -16.27
CA MET A 1 -41.63 28.57 -15.96
C MET A 1 -40.16 28.37 -16.32
N VAL A 2 -39.26 28.47 -15.34
CA VAL A 2 -37.82 28.30 -15.58
C VAL A 2 -37.53 26.80 -15.43
N LEU A 3 -37.26 26.13 -16.55
CA LEU A 3 -36.79 24.75 -16.55
C LEU A 3 -35.30 24.78 -16.21
N ILE A 4 -34.97 24.46 -14.96
CA ILE A 4 -33.60 24.18 -14.54
C ILE A 4 -33.24 22.82 -15.15
N SER A 5 -32.56 22.86 -16.29
CA SER A 5 -31.94 21.68 -16.88
C SER A 5 -30.75 21.28 -16.01
N CYS A 6 -30.90 20.23 -15.20
CA CYS A 6 -29.77 19.53 -14.61
C CYS A 6 -28.96 18.91 -15.75
N ARG A 7 -27.98 19.64 -16.28
CA ARG A 7 -26.85 19.00 -16.97
C ARG A 7 -26.12 18.17 -15.92
N GLN A 8 -26.43 16.88 -15.85
CA GLN A 8 -25.47 15.93 -15.28
C GLN A 8 -24.23 16.01 -16.17
N ASP A 9 -23.17 16.61 -15.67
CA ASP A 9 -21.86 16.56 -16.32
C ASP A 9 -21.52 15.07 -16.52
N GLN A 10 -21.61 14.64 -17.77
CA GLN A 10 -21.42 13.23 -18.14
C GLN A 10 -19.93 12.92 -18.04
N LYS A 11 -19.51 12.41 -16.88
CA LYS A 11 -18.13 12.00 -16.65
C LYS A 11 -17.80 10.77 -17.48
N GLU A 12 -16.69 10.81 -18.18
CA GLU A 12 -16.18 9.70 -18.96
C GLU A 12 -15.25 8.83 -18.13
N LEU A 13 -15.41 7.51 -18.24
CA LEU A 13 -14.51 6.55 -17.62
C LEU A 13 -13.18 6.53 -18.38
N ILE A 14 -12.09 6.84 -17.68
CA ILE A 14 -10.73 6.80 -18.23
C ILE A 14 -10.10 5.44 -17.99
N THR A 15 -10.24 4.91 -16.78
CA THR A 15 -9.80 3.54 -16.47
C THR A 15 -10.62 2.98 -15.32
N GLN A 16 -10.93 1.69 -15.42
CA GLN A 16 -11.57 0.91 -14.35
C GLN A 16 -10.59 0.57 -13.23
N LYS A 17 -9.30 0.42 -13.55
CA LYS A 17 -8.24 0.07 -12.61
C LYS A 17 -6.93 0.72 -13.02
N ILE A 18 -6.32 1.42 -12.10
CA ILE A 18 -4.92 1.82 -12.16
C ILE A 18 -4.30 1.62 -10.79
N GLN A 19 -3.06 1.14 -10.77
CA GLN A 19 -2.31 0.89 -9.55
C GLN A 19 -1.00 1.66 -9.55
N TYR A 20 -0.71 2.36 -8.47
CA TYR A 20 0.54 3.11 -8.32
C TYR A 20 0.86 3.37 -6.84
N ASP A 21 2.13 3.63 -6.56
CA ASP A 21 2.63 3.91 -5.22
C ASP A 21 2.76 5.41 -5.01
N VAL A 22 2.20 5.91 -3.91
CA VAL A 22 2.32 7.30 -3.48
C VAL A 22 3.22 7.34 -2.25
N LEU A 23 4.28 8.13 -2.33
CA LEU A 23 5.16 8.41 -1.19
C LEU A 23 4.42 9.26 -0.16
N ILE A 24 4.53 8.84 1.11
CA ILE A 24 3.99 9.57 2.26
C ILE A 24 5.11 10.17 3.13
N LYS A 25 6.37 9.91 2.77
CA LYS A 25 7.57 10.56 3.31
C LYS A 25 8.48 10.90 2.14
N SER A 26 8.93 12.16 2.06
CA SER A 26 9.83 12.59 0.99
C SER A 26 11.14 11.80 1.02
N PRO A 27 11.70 11.41 -0.13
CA PRO A 27 13.06 10.87 -0.21
C PRO A 27 14.13 11.95 -0.01
N ASP A 28 13.77 13.22 -0.20
CA ASP A 28 14.67 14.37 -0.15
C ASP A 28 14.16 15.40 0.88
N ALA A 29 15.03 15.82 1.79
CA ALA A 29 14.70 16.79 2.83
C ALA A 29 14.58 18.23 2.30
N ASP A 30 15.13 18.52 1.12
CA ASP A 30 15.09 19.85 0.50
C ASP A 30 13.77 20.10 -0.24
N TYR A 31 12.94 19.08 -0.42
CA TYR A 31 11.63 19.23 -1.03
C TYR A 31 10.67 19.98 -0.11
N ASP A 32 9.78 20.76 -0.73
CA ASP A 32 8.67 21.35 0.00
C ASP A 32 7.89 20.27 0.75
N TRP A 33 7.41 20.62 1.94
CA TRP A 33 6.78 19.69 2.89
C TRP A 33 5.58 18.90 2.34
N TRP A 34 5.02 19.31 1.19
CA TRP A 34 3.88 18.69 0.52
C TRP A 34 4.27 17.83 -0.70
N ILE A 35 5.51 17.93 -1.19
CA ILE A 35 5.99 17.11 -2.32
C ILE A 35 6.30 15.72 -1.78
N GLN A 36 5.53 14.72 -2.21
CA GLN A 36 5.77 13.31 -1.88
C GLN A 36 5.81 13.04 -0.35
N ASN A 37 5.10 13.86 0.43
CA ASN A 37 5.22 13.87 1.88
C ASN A 37 3.89 14.19 2.56
N LEU A 38 3.64 13.48 3.65
CA LEU A 38 2.70 13.90 4.69
C LEU A 38 3.52 14.38 5.89
N PRO A 39 3.14 15.49 6.54
CA PRO A 39 3.82 15.91 7.76
C PRO A 39 3.72 14.80 8.84
N GLY A 40 4.72 14.73 9.71
CA GLY A 40 4.95 13.61 10.63
C GLY A 40 3.68 13.10 11.33
N PRO A 41 2.94 13.96 12.08
CA PRO A 41 1.74 13.54 12.80
C PRO A 41 0.65 12.95 11.89
N GLN A 42 0.43 13.53 10.71
CA GLN A 42 -0.57 13.05 9.76
C GLN A 42 -0.15 11.71 9.13
N ARG A 43 1.13 11.57 8.81
CA ARG A 43 1.71 10.33 8.30
C ARG A 43 1.58 9.20 9.32
N GLU A 44 2.01 9.43 10.55
CA GLU A 44 1.93 8.47 11.65
C GLU A 44 0.49 8.07 11.92
N ASN A 45 -0.43 9.04 11.97
CA ASN A 45 -1.85 8.76 12.13
C ASN A 45 -2.42 7.89 10.99
N LEU A 46 -2.07 8.19 9.73
CA LEU A 46 -2.50 7.37 8.58
C LEU A 46 -1.99 5.93 8.71
N VAL A 47 -0.70 5.74 8.99
CA VAL A 47 -0.10 4.41 9.17
C VAL A 47 -0.76 3.68 10.33
N ASN A 48 -1.04 4.37 11.44
CA ASN A 48 -1.71 3.80 12.60
C ASN A 48 -3.12 3.34 12.25
N ILE A 49 -3.93 4.18 11.59
CA ILE A 49 -5.28 3.81 11.15
C ILE A 49 -5.26 2.52 10.32
N ILE A 50 -4.36 2.45 9.33
CA ILE A 50 -4.25 1.30 8.42
C ILE A 50 -3.84 0.03 9.19
N LEU A 51 -2.73 0.10 9.92
CA LEU A 51 -2.18 -1.08 10.59
C LEU A 51 -3.04 -1.54 11.76
N ASP A 52 -3.52 -0.63 12.62
CA ASP A 52 -4.34 -0.99 13.76
C ASP A 52 -5.68 -1.57 13.31
N GLY A 53 -6.26 -1.03 12.24
CA GLY A 53 -7.47 -1.57 11.66
C GLY A 53 -7.29 -2.98 11.08
N ALA A 54 -6.17 -3.24 10.41
CA ALA A 54 -5.87 -4.58 9.88
C ALA A 54 -5.52 -5.60 11.00
N LEU A 55 -4.67 -5.20 11.95
CA LEU A 55 -4.24 -6.04 13.08
C LEU A 55 -5.35 -6.35 14.08
N SER A 56 -6.36 -5.48 14.19
CA SER A 56 -7.57 -5.77 14.97
C SER A 56 -8.62 -6.57 14.21
N GLY A 57 -8.44 -6.78 12.89
CA GLY A 57 -9.45 -7.37 12.01
C GLY A 57 -10.63 -6.44 11.69
N LYS A 58 -10.60 -5.18 12.13
CA LYS A 58 -11.61 -4.16 11.81
C LYS A 58 -11.68 -3.90 10.30
N TYR A 59 -10.54 -3.91 9.61
CA TYR A 59 -10.46 -3.79 8.17
C TYR A 59 -10.12 -5.16 7.56
N PRO A 60 -11.05 -5.77 6.81
CA PRO A 60 -10.78 -7.01 6.08
C PRO A 60 -9.56 -6.83 5.19
N SER A 61 -8.57 -7.69 5.41
CA SER A 61 -7.29 -7.64 4.72
C SER A 61 -7.17 -8.79 3.74
N TYR A 62 -6.40 -8.58 2.67
CA TYR A 62 -6.21 -9.56 1.60
C TYR A 62 -4.73 -9.66 1.25
N ASP A 63 -4.30 -10.84 0.82
CA ASP A 63 -2.96 -11.04 0.26
C ASP A 63 -2.80 -10.36 -1.11
N TYR A 64 -1.60 -10.46 -1.69
CA TYR A 64 -1.31 -9.90 -3.02
C TYR A 64 -2.21 -10.45 -4.14
N PHE A 65 -2.71 -11.67 -3.98
CA PHE A 65 -3.57 -12.37 -4.95
C PHE A 65 -5.07 -12.14 -4.68
N ASN A 66 -5.40 -11.20 -3.80
CA ASN A 66 -6.75 -10.82 -3.39
C ASN A 66 -7.48 -11.92 -2.57
N ASN A 67 -6.76 -12.86 -1.96
CA ASN A 67 -7.36 -13.83 -1.03
C ASN A 67 -7.50 -13.22 0.37
N PRO A 68 -8.63 -13.42 1.07
CA PRO A 68 -8.78 -12.94 2.44
C PRO A 68 -7.72 -13.53 3.36
N ILE A 69 -7.13 -12.70 4.22
CA ILE A 69 -6.16 -13.11 5.25
C ILE A 69 -6.65 -12.69 6.64
N SER A 70 -6.23 -13.43 7.66
CA SER A 70 -6.60 -13.12 9.05
C SER A 70 -5.72 -12.00 9.62
N ALA A 71 -6.17 -11.40 10.73
CA ALA A 71 -5.35 -10.46 11.50
C ALA A 71 -4.02 -11.09 11.99
N TYR A 72 -4.01 -12.40 12.24
CA TYR A 72 -2.80 -13.14 12.59
C TYR A 72 -1.84 -13.24 11.41
N ASP A 73 -2.34 -13.46 10.20
CA ASP A 73 -1.53 -13.46 8.98
C ASP A 73 -0.96 -12.06 8.69
N VAL A 74 -1.73 -11.00 8.92
CA VAL A 74 -1.22 -9.61 8.89
C VAL A 74 -0.07 -9.45 9.89
N SER A 75 -0.21 -9.93 11.12
CA SER A 75 0.87 -9.88 12.12
C SER A 75 2.11 -10.67 11.68
N LYS A 76 1.95 -11.78 10.96
CA LYS A 76 3.06 -12.56 10.38
C LYS A 76 3.76 -11.80 9.27
N ILE A 77 3.02 -11.15 8.37
CA ILE A 77 3.59 -10.30 7.31
C ILE A 77 4.49 -9.22 7.91
N LEU A 78 4.07 -8.61 9.03
CA LEU A 78 4.88 -7.63 9.76
C LEU A 78 6.08 -8.22 10.49
N SER A 79 6.11 -9.52 10.73
CA SER A 79 7.15 -10.22 11.52
C SER A 79 7.98 -11.17 10.66
N ASP A 80 8.04 -10.90 9.35
CA ASP A 80 8.61 -11.80 8.34
C ASP A 80 9.93 -12.43 8.78
N THR A 81 9.91 -13.75 8.92
CA THR A 81 11.03 -14.56 9.35
C THR A 81 11.60 -15.21 8.11
N SER A 82 12.77 -14.75 7.66
CA SER A 82 13.46 -15.33 6.52
C SER A 82 14.56 -16.27 6.98
N VAL A 83 14.54 -17.51 6.49
CA VAL A 83 15.69 -18.42 6.58
C VAL A 83 16.58 -18.14 5.39
N LEU A 84 17.85 -17.82 5.65
CA LEU A 84 18.84 -17.49 4.65
C LEU A 84 20.00 -18.47 4.77
N THR A 85 20.38 -19.07 3.66
CA THR A 85 21.63 -19.83 3.58
C THR A 85 22.75 -18.85 3.22
N LEU A 86 23.65 -18.57 4.16
CA LEU A 86 24.78 -17.66 3.97
C LEU A 86 26.08 -18.43 3.85
N MET A 87 27.04 -17.88 3.11
CA MET A 87 28.40 -18.40 3.02
C MET A 87 29.26 -17.80 4.14
N ALA A 88 30.02 -18.63 4.86
CA ALA A 88 30.97 -18.17 5.85
C ALA A 88 31.99 -17.21 5.21
N LYS A 89 32.42 -16.17 5.93
CA LYS A 89 33.39 -15.18 5.42
C LYS A 89 34.83 -15.71 5.38
N GLU A 90 35.12 -16.78 6.11
CA GLU A 90 36.46 -17.37 6.20
C GLU A 90 36.48 -18.77 5.56
N PRO A 91 37.63 -19.19 4.99
CA PRO A 91 37.81 -20.56 4.49
C PRO A 91 37.45 -21.58 5.58
N PRO A 92 36.72 -22.66 5.25
CA PRO A 92 36.45 -23.18 3.90
C PRO A 92 35.21 -22.61 3.17
N TYR A 93 34.66 -21.47 3.60
CA TYR A 93 33.48 -20.82 2.99
C TYR A 93 32.23 -21.73 2.99
N GLU A 94 32.02 -22.46 4.08
CA GLU A 94 30.85 -23.33 4.20
C GLU A 94 29.55 -22.53 4.23
N TYR A 95 28.51 -23.11 3.61
CA TYR A 95 27.17 -22.58 3.68
C TYR A 95 26.52 -23.01 4.99
N TYR A 96 25.88 -22.06 5.68
CA TYR A 96 25.09 -22.33 6.87
C TYR A 96 23.75 -21.62 6.78
N ASP A 97 22.72 -22.28 7.30
CA ASP A 97 21.41 -21.68 7.42
C ASP A 97 21.37 -20.78 8.66
N THR A 98 20.93 -19.55 8.48
CA THR A 98 20.62 -18.62 9.56
C THR A 98 19.18 -18.17 9.44
N THR A 99 18.51 -18.04 10.58
CA THR A 99 17.17 -17.43 10.63
C THR A 99 17.33 -15.97 11.03
N ILE A 100 16.99 -15.05 10.12
CA ILE A 100 16.94 -13.63 10.44
C ILE A 100 15.47 -13.21 10.48
N VAL A 101 15.03 -12.76 11.65
CA VAL A 101 13.68 -12.23 11.87
C VAL A 101 13.71 -10.72 11.60
N TYR A 102 13.13 -10.28 10.48
CA TYR A 102 13.04 -8.87 10.11
C TYR A 102 11.64 -8.33 10.39
N ARG A 103 11.49 -7.64 11.52
CA ARG A 103 10.23 -7.02 11.91
C ARG A 103 10.03 -5.67 11.22
N ILE A 104 8.97 -5.54 10.42
CA ILE A 104 8.49 -4.26 9.89
C ILE A 104 8.04 -3.40 11.05
N GLN A 105 8.66 -2.23 11.17
CA GLN A 105 8.19 -1.15 12.02
C GLN A 105 7.25 -0.23 11.25
N ARG A 106 6.44 0.54 11.96
CA ARG A 106 5.54 1.52 11.33
C ARG A 106 6.31 2.54 10.50
N ASP A 107 7.50 2.91 10.95
CA ASP A 107 8.40 3.84 10.27
C ASP A 107 8.98 3.30 8.97
N ASP A 108 8.92 1.99 8.74
CA ASP A 108 9.32 1.39 7.47
C ASP A 108 8.27 1.60 6.38
N ILE A 109 7.04 1.97 6.73
CA ILE A 109 5.95 2.22 5.78
C ILE A 109 6.06 3.65 5.25
N LEU A 110 6.63 3.78 4.05
CA LEU A 110 6.91 5.09 3.44
C LEU A 110 6.10 5.35 2.18
N LYS A 111 5.32 4.37 1.70
CA LYS A 111 4.41 4.52 0.56
C LYS A 111 3.08 3.85 0.84
N ILE A 112 2.02 4.38 0.21
CA ILE A 112 0.73 3.72 0.08
C ILE A 112 0.52 3.41 -1.40
N ARG A 113 0.27 2.14 -1.69
CA ARG A 113 -0.17 1.69 -3.01
C ARG A 113 -1.66 1.87 -3.12
N PHE A 114 -2.11 2.60 -4.12
CA PHE A 114 -3.52 2.78 -4.40
C PHE A 114 -3.93 1.92 -5.60
N LEU A 115 -5.12 1.33 -5.52
CA LEU A 115 -5.86 0.78 -6.64
C LEU A 115 -7.09 1.67 -6.86
N GLU A 116 -7.21 2.29 -8.02
CA GLU A 116 -8.24 3.31 -8.26
C GLU A 116 -8.96 3.14 -9.60
N GLU A 117 -10.19 3.66 -9.66
CA GLU A 117 -10.94 3.95 -10.88
C GLU A 117 -10.92 5.46 -11.14
N TRP A 118 -10.66 5.88 -12.38
CA TRP A 118 -10.61 7.30 -12.75
C TRP A 118 -11.70 7.65 -13.76
N LYS A 119 -12.40 8.75 -13.50
CA LYS A 119 -13.34 9.39 -14.41
C LYS A 119 -12.95 10.84 -14.63
N THR A 120 -13.29 11.41 -15.78
CA THR A 120 -13.01 12.82 -16.09
C THR A 120 -14.21 13.52 -16.71
N ASP A 121 -14.38 14.80 -16.38
CA ASP A 121 -15.23 15.70 -17.17
C ASP A 121 -14.37 16.34 -18.27
N LYS A 122 -14.60 15.94 -19.52
CA LYS A 122 -13.84 16.42 -20.68
C LYS A 122 -13.92 17.93 -20.88
N ASN A 123 -15.03 18.55 -20.49
CA ASN A 123 -15.22 20.00 -20.70
C ASN A 123 -14.43 20.84 -19.70
N LYS A 124 -14.13 20.28 -18.52
CA LYS A 124 -13.50 20.99 -17.40
C LYS A 124 -12.11 20.44 -17.04
N LEU A 125 -11.71 19.31 -17.62
CA LEU A 125 -10.51 18.55 -17.28
C LEU A 125 -10.40 18.24 -15.77
N THR A 126 -11.54 17.97 -15.13
CA THR A 126 -11.59 17.60 -13.71
C THR A 126 -11.64 16.09 -13.54
N PHE A 127 -10.78 15.55 -12.69
CA PHE A 127 -10.75 14.12 -12.38
C PHE A 127 -11.55 13.78 -11.12
N GLU A 128 -12.30 12.69 -11.20
CA GLU A 128 -12.81 11.97 -10.05
C GLU A 128 -12.02 10.66 -9.93
N LYS A 129 -11.39 10.46 -8.78
CA LYS A 129 -10.65 9.24 -8.45
C LYS A 129 -11.40 8.51 -7.35
N ARG A 130 -11.75 7.26 -7.61
CA ARG A 130 -12.40 6.37 -6.64
C ARG A 130 -11.41 5.31 -6.21
N VAL A 131 -11.01 5.34 -4.94
CA VAL A 131 -10.12 4.33 -4.35
C VAL A 131 -10.91 3.04 -4.18
N LEU A 132 -10.44 1.98 -4.83
CA LEU A 132 -10.97 0.62 -4.74
C LEU A 132 -10.25 -0.18 -3.65
N GLY A 133 -8.96 0.10 -3.45
CA GLY A 133 -8.19 -0.45 -2.35
C GLY A 133 -6.87 0.26 -2.13
N ILE A 134 -6.30 0.00 -0.96
CA ILE A 134 -5.02 0.53 -0.50
C ILE A 134 -4.13 -0.60 0.02
N ALA A 135 -2.83 -0.48 -0.14
CA ALA A 135 -1.86 -1.35 0.50
C ALA A 135 -0.71 -0.53 1.10
N PRO A 136 -0.38 -0.68 2.40
CA PRO A 136 0.85 -0.11 2.92
C PRO A 136 2.05 -0.80 2.28
N VAL A 137 3.08 -0.02 1.97
CA VAL A 137 4.31 -0.52 1.34
C VAL A 137 5.49 -0.17 2.24
N ALA A 138 6.17 -1.21 2.72
CA ALA A 138 7.34 -1.07 3.57
C ALA A 138 8.62 -1.04 2.75
N ARG A 139 9.59 -0.25 3.23
CA ARG A 139 10.98 -0.31 2.79
C ARG A 139 11.67 -1.47 3.50
N ARG A 140 12.36 -2.30 2.73
CA ARG A 140 13.18 -3.42 3.22
C ARG A 140 14.60 -3.26 2.69
N ILE A 141 15.57 -3.72 3.46
CA ILE A 141 16.95 -3.88 3.01
C ILE A 141 17.23 -5.37 3.05
N ASP A 142 17.55 -5.95 1.91
CA ASP A 142 17.90 -7.37 1.84
C ASP A 142 19.31 -7.62 2.42
N PRO A 143 19.73 -8.88 2.63
CA PRO A 143 21.04 -9.19 3.18
C PRO A 143 22.23 -8.67 2.36
N MET A 144 22.00 -8.34 1.08
CA MET A 144 23.01 -7.75 0.19
C MET A 144 23.05 -6.22 0.28
N GLY A 145 22.22 -5.62 1.14
CA GLY A 145 22.11 -4.17 1.29
C GLY A 145 21.21 -3.50 0.23
N ILE A 146 20.48 -4.27 -0.58
CA ILE A 146 19.65 -3.71 -1.64
C ILE A 146 18.29 -3.33 -1.07
N GLU A 147 17.89 -2.09 -1.33
CA GLU A 147 16.57 -1.58 -0.95
C GLU A 147 15.46 -2.21 -1.82
N ARG A 148 14.43 -2.73 -1.17
CA ARG A 148 13.24 -3.31 -1.79
C ARG A 148 11.97 -2.68 -1.21
N TRP A 149 10.98 -2.48 -2.06
CA TRP A 149 9.67 -1.97 -1.69
C TRP A 149 8.67 -3.12 -1.69
N GLN A 150 8.16 -3.46 -0.50
CA GLN A 150 7.26 -4.59 -0.29
C GLN A 150 5.85 -4.11 0.05
N PRO A 151 4.86 -4.30 -0.85
CA PRO A 151 3.46 -4.18 -0.50
C PRO A 151 3.10 -5.26 0.52
N LEU A 152 2.42 -4.89 1.59
CA LEU A 152 2.18 -5.81 2.71
C LEU A 152 0.91 -6.63 2.51
N PHE A 153 -0.22 -5.94 2.42
CA PHE A 153 -1.55 -6.54 2.25
C PHE A 153 -2.49 -5.49 1.67
N TRP A 154 -3.57 -5.92 1.03
CA TRP A 154 -4.62 -5.04 0.54
C TRP A 154 -5.71 -4.84 1.59
N ILE A 155 -6.24 -3.62 1.65
CA ILE A 155 -7.55 -3.29 2.23
C ILE A 155 -8.38 -2.74 1.08
N TYR A 156 -9.45 -3.42 0.69
CA TYR A 156 -10.40 -2.89 -0.28
C TYR A 156 -11.43 -2.00 0.41
N THR A 157 -11.71 -0.85 -0.21
CA THR A 157 -12.58 0.20 0.31
C THR A 157 -13.93 0.26 -0.39
N ASP A 158 -14.12 -0.55 -1.43
CA ASP A 158 -15.33 -0.57 -2.27
C ASP A 158 -16.00 -1.94 -2.24
N ASP A 159 -17.22 -2.01 -1.72
CA ASP A 159 -17.97 -3.26 -1.56
C ASP A 159 -18.29 -3.93 -2.90
N ASN A 160 -18.56 -3.14 -3.95
CA ASN A 160 -18.82 -3.68 -5.28
C ASN A 160 -17.56 -4.35 -5.85
N PHE A 161 -16.39 -3.74 -5.64
CA PHE A 161 -15.12 -4.34 -5.99
C PHE A 161 -14.90 -5.65 -5.22
N ILE A 162 -15.12 -5.67 -3.90
CA ILE A 162 -14.99 -6.88 -3.08
C ILE A 162 -15.89 -8.02 -3.60
N GLN A 163 -17.13 -7.72 -3.96
CA GLN A 163 -18.05 -8.70 -4.54
C GLN A 163 -17.56 -9.23 -5.90
N SER A 164 -16.89 -8.39 -6.69
CA SER A 164 -16.34 -8.79 -7.99
C SER A 164 -15.17 -9.78 -7.87
N LEU A 165 -14.48 -9.84 -6.72
CA LEU A 165 -13.38 -10.77 -6.46
C LEU A 165 -13.84 -12.22 -6.20
N LYS A 166 -15.12 -12.43 -5.87
CA LYS A 166 -15.67 -13.75 -5.50
C LYS A 166 -16.15 -14.57 -6.71
N LYS A 167 -15.95 -14.05 -7.93
CA LYS A 167 -16.35 -14.68 -9.20
C LYS A 167 -15.13 -15.27 -9.89
#